data_AF-A0A3B9J1T4-F1
#
_entry.id   AF-A0A3B9J1T4-F1
#
_cell.length_a   1.000
_cell.length_b   1.000
_cell.length_c   1.000
_cell.angle_alpha   90.00
_cell.angle_beta   90.00
_cell.angle_gamma   90.00
#
_symmetry.space_group_name_H-M   'P 1'
#
loop_
_entity.id
_entity.type
_entity.pdbx_description
1 polymer ?
#
loop_
_entity_poly.entity_id
_entity_poly.type
_entity_poly.pdbx_seq_one_letter_code
_entity_poly.pdbx_strand_id
1 'polypeptide(L)' 'WLARKGYDPTLGARPLRRAIQRYVEDALSERILYKEFHAGQIVVVDADEESDEIVFTSMDGFDPGEVELEDASTSE' A
#
# COMPACT_ATOMS: atom_id res chain seq x y z
N TRP A 1 -12.31 -7.70 -5.43
CA TRP A 1 -12.11 -6.43 -6.15
C TRP A 1 -10.95 -6.46 -7.16
N LEU A 2 -9.70 -6.60 -6.71
CA LEU A 2 -8.50 -6.50 -7.58
C LEU A 2 -8.48 -7.48 -8.75
N ALA A 3 -8.86 -8.74 -8.53
CA ALA A 3 -8.96 -9.72 -9.60
C ALA A 3 -9.96 -9.30 -10.69
N ARG A 4 -11.09 -8.66 -10.33
CA ARG A 4 -12.05 -8.14 -11.32
C ARG A 4 -11.45 -6.98 -12.13
N LYS A 5 -10.67 -6.10 -11.49
CA LYS A 5 -10.08 -4.92 -12.13
C LYS A 5 -8.77 -5.22 -12.89
N GLY A 6 -8.06 -6.29 -12.51
CA GLY A 6 -6.72 -6.63 -13.01
C GLY A 6 -6.63 -7.96 -13.76
N TYR A 7 -7.75 -8.63 -14.02
CA TYR A 7 -7.78 -9.84 -14.85
C TYR A 7 -8.36 -9.53 -16.23
N ASP A 8 -7.68 -9.99 -17.27
CA ASP A 8 -8.16 -9.95 -18.64
C ASP A 8 -8.19 -11.39 -19.18
N PRO A 9 -9.31 -11.89 -19.75
CA PRO A 9 -9.40 -13.27 -20.24
C PRO A 9 -8.36 -13.64 -21.32
N THR A 10 -7.90 -12.65 -22.10
CA THR A 10 -6.92 -12.85 -23.18
C THR A 10 -5.49 -12.82 -22.62
N LEU A 11 -5.23 -11.98 -21.61
CA LEU A 11 -3.90 -11.79 -21.03
C LEU A 11 -3.68 -12.58 -19.72
N GLY A 12 -4.72 -13.22 -19.20
CA GLY A 12 -4.74 -13.87 -17.88
C GLY A 12 -4.51 -12.88 -16.74
N ALA A 13 -3.84 -13.33 -15.68
CA ALA A 13 -3.53 -12.51 -14.51
C ALA A 13 -2.35 -11.54 -14.71
N ARG A 14 -1.77 -11.42 -15.92
CA ARG A 14 -0.63 -10.53 -16.19
C ARG A 14 -0.91 -9.07 -15.81
N PRO A 15 -2.11 -8.50 -16.05
CA PRO A 15 -2.41 -7.14 -15.61
C PRO A 15 -2.57 -7.00 -14.08
N LEU A 16 -2.72 -8.10 -13.34
CA LEU A 16 -3.03 -8.07 -11.91
C LEU A 16 -1.92 -7.41 -11.08
N ARG A 17 -0.67 -7.65 -11.46
CA ARG A 17 0.48 -6.98 -10.82
C ARG A 17 0.37 -5.46 -10.91
N ARG A 18 -0.03 -4.94 -12.07
CA ARG A 18 -0.21 -3.50 -12.28
C ARG A 18 -1.39 -2.96 -11.49
N ALA A 19 -2.46 -3.74 -11.35
CA ALA A 19 -3.59 -3.37 -10.49
C ALA A 19 -3.17 -3.30 -9.01
N ILE A 20 -2.42 -4.27 -8.50
CA ILE A 20 -1.89 -4.24 -7.13
C ILE A 20 -1.00 -3.02 -6.93
N GLN A 21 -0.04 -2.78 -7.84
CA GLN A 21 0.85 -1.63 -7.75
C GLN A 21 0.05 -0.32 -7.68
N ARG A 22 -0.88 -0.10 -8.61
CA ARG A 22 -1.64 1.15 -8.69
C ARG A 22 -2.59 1.37 -7.51
N TYR A 23 -3.35 0.34 -7.15
CA TYR A 23 -4.45 0.50 -6.19
C TYR A 23 -4.03 0.22 -4.75
N VAL A 24 -2.91 -0.47 -4.54
CA VAL A 24 -2.41 -0.81 -3.21
C VAL A 24 -1.09 -0.11 -2.94
N GLU A 25 -0.03 -0.36 -3.72
CA GLU A 25 1.32 0.14 -3.41
C GLU A 25 1.42 1.66 -3.56
N ASP A 26 0.99 2.22 -4.69
CA ASP A 26 1.05 3.66 -4.95
C ASP A 26 0.18 4.42 -3.94
N ALA A 27 -1.05 3.95 -3.72
CA ALA A 27 -2.00 4.57 -2.79
C ALA A 27 -1.57 4.46 -1.32
N LEU A 28 -0.88 3.39 -0.93
CA LEU A 28 -0.29 3.27 0.40
C LEU A 28 0.90 4.22 0.56
N SER A 29 1.75 4.32 -0.47
CA SER A 29 2.92 5.20 -0.48
C SER A 29 2.52 6.65 -0.28
N GLU A 30 1.49 7.13 -1.00
CA GLU A 30 0.96 8.49 -0.81
C GLU A 30 0.50 8.73 0.63
N ARG A 31 -0.23 7.80 1.24
CA ARG A 31 -0.71 7.93 2.63
C ARG A 31 0.41 7.93 3.66
N ILE A 32 1.46 7.14 3.43
CA ILE A 32 2.69 7.18 4.26
C ILE A 32 3.36 8.55 4.12
N LEU A 33 3.48 9.10 2.91
CA LEU A 33 4.03 10.44 2.68
C LEU A 33 3.21 11.54 3.38
N TYR A 34 1.88 11.37 3.46
CA TYR A 34 0.99 12.25 4.21
C TYR A 34 0.99 12.00 5.73
N LYS A 35 1.81 11.07 6.23
CA LYS A 35 1.89 10.70 7.65
C LYS A 35 0.59 10.14 8.23
N GLU A 36 -0.26 9.55 7.39
CA GLU A 36 -1.44 8.82 7.85
C GLU A 36 -1.06 7.47 8.50
N PHE A 37 0.04 6.88 8.04
CA PHE A 37 0.62 5.66 8.57
C PHE A 37 2.08 5.86 8.97
N HIS A 38 2.48 5.23 10.07
CA HIS A 38 3.80 5.34 10.67
C HIS A 38 4.52 3.99 10.67
N ALA A 39 5.85 4.03 10.78
CA ALA A 39 6.66 2.84 10.98
C ALA A 39 6.17 2.07 12.21
N GLY A 40 6.12 0.74 12.10
CA GLY A 40 5.63 -0.13 13.17
C GLY A 40 4.16 -0.51 13.08
N GLN A 41 3.36 0.28 12.36
CA GLN A 41 1.93 -0.03 12.23
C GLN A 41 1.71 -1.20 11.28
N ILE A 42 0.75 -2.06 11.62
CA ILE A 42 0.24 -3.07 10.71
C ILE A 42 -0.89 -2.40 9.92
N VAL A 43 -0.70 -2.26 8.61
CA VAL A 43 -1.74 -1.74 7.71
C VAL A 43 -2.53 -2.91 7.13
N VAL A 44 -3.81 -2.95 7.45
CA VAL A 44 -4.79 -3.87 6.88
C VAL A 44 -5.38 -3.22 5.63
N VAL A 45 -5.36 -3.96 4.53
CA VAL A 45 -5.93 -3.55 3.25
C VAL A 45 -7.14 -4.43 2.97
N ASP A 46 -8.29 -3.81 2.71
CA ASP A 46 -9.53 -4.51 2.39
C ASP A 46 -10.21 -3.90 1.16
N ALA A 47 -11.15 -4.64 0.58
CA ALA A 47 -12.00 -4.14 -0.49
C ALA A 47 -13.41 -3.89 0.06
N ASP A 48 -13.83 -2.64 0.03
CA ASP A 48 -15.20 -2.28 0.35
C ASP A 48 -16.09 -2.49 -0.89
N GLU A 49 -17.02 -3.44 -0.79
CA GLU A 49 -17.92 -3.79 -1.88
C GLU A 49 -19.05 -2.76 -2.09
N GLU A 50 -19.40 -1.97 -1.08
CA GLU A 50 -20.41 -0.91 -1.22
C GLU A 50 -19.86 0.30 -1.97
N SER A 51 -18.65 0.74 -1.62
CA SER A 51 -18.00 1.87 -2.29
C SER A 51 -17.26 1.47 -3.59
N ASP A 52 -17.03 0.17 -3.83
CA ASP A 52 -16.16 -0.36 -4.89
C ASP A 52 -14.74 0.25 -4.83
N GLU A 53 -14.19 0.38 -3.63
CA GLU A 53 -12.86 0.95 -3.37
C GLU A 53 -11.96 0.02 -2.53
N ILE A 54 -10.65 0.30 -2.53
CA ILE A 54 -9.70 -0.32 -1.60
C ILE A 54 -9.54 0.61 -0.40
N VAL A 55 -9.79 0.07 0.78
CA VAL A 55 -9.70 0.77 2.06
C VAL A 55 -8.50 0.30 2.85
N PHE A 56 -7.95 1.22 3.64
CA PHE A 56 -6.75 0.99 4.45
C PHE A 56 -7.09 1.31 5.90
N THR A 57 -6.71 0.43 6.81
CA THR A 57 -6.89 0.63 8.25
C THR A 57 -5.59 0.28 8.95
N SER A 58 -5.17 1.11 9.91
CA SER A 58 -4.03 0.78 10.76
C SER A 58 -4.48 0.10 12.04
N MET A 59 -3.66 -0.84 12.48
CA MET A 59 -3.70 -1.40 13.82
C MET A 59 -2.34 -1.12 14.45
N ASP A 60 -2.33 -0.91 15.76
CA ASP A 60 -1.07 -0.82 16.51
C ASP A 60 -0.32 -2.14 16.35
N GLY A 61 0.72 -2.07 15.52
CA GLY A 61 1.69 -3.14 15.31
C GLY A 61 2.91 -2.92 16.19
N PHE A 62 3.84 -3.87 16.13
CA PHE A 62 5.09 -3.83 16.89
C PHE A 62 5.79 -2.47 16.77
N ASP A 63 5.96 -1.78 17.91
CA ASP A 63 6.73 -0.53 18.04
C ASP A 63 8.21 -0.81 17.72
N PRO A 64 8.74 -0.35 16.58
CA PRO A 64 10.13 -0.58 16.21
C PRO A 64 11.09 0.38 16.92
N GLY A 65 10.60 1.26 17.80
CA GLY A 65 11.37 2.37 18.34
C GLY A 65 11.63 3.46 17.29
N GLU A 66 12.19 4.58 17.76
CA GLU A 66 12.59 5.72 16.92
C GLU A 66 13.57 5.25 15.84
N VAL A 67 13.09 5.13 14.59
CA VAL A 67 13.97 4.85 13.46
C VAL A 67 14.70 6.16 13.16
N GLU A 68 15.94 6.29 13.64
CA GLU A 68 16.87 7.30 13.14
C GLU A 68 17.06 7.06 11.65
N LEU A 69 16.34 7.82 10.84
CA LEU A 69 16.60 7.95 9.41
C LEU A 69 17.96 8.62 9.28
N GLU A 70 19.03 7.83 9.21
CA GLU A 70 20.34 8.35 8.85
C GLU A 70 20.22 8.99 7.47
N ASP A 71 20.40 10.32 7.44
CA ASP A 71 20.46 11.12 6.24
C ASP A 71 21.34 10.42 5.21
N ALA A 72 20.75 10.09 4.06
CA ALA A 72 21.49 9.77 2.85
C ALA A 72 22.18 11.04 2.32
N SER A 73 23.05 11.63 3.13
CA SER A 73 24.03 12.64 2.77
C SER A 73 25.40 11.97 2.78
N THR A 74 25.63 11.06 1.83
CA THR A 74 27.00 10.83 1.36
C THR A 74 27.21 11.70 0.14
N SER A 75 27.73 12.89 0.41
CA SER A 75 28.47 13.69 -0.56
C SER A 75 29.68 12.89 -1.05
N GLU A 76 29.83 12.73 -2.37
CA GLU A 76 31.08 12.98 -3.10
C GLU A 76 30.82 13.15 -4.60
#